data_AF-A0A945QY00-F1
#
_entry.id   AF-A0A945QY00-F1
#
_cell.length_a   1.000
_cell.length_b   1.000
_cell.length_c   1.000
_cell.angle_alpha   90.00
_cell.angle_beta   90.00
_cell.angle_gamma   90.00
#
_symmetry.space_group_name_H-M   'P 1'
#
loop_
_entity.id
_entity.type
_entity.pdbx_description
1 polymer ?
#
loop_
_entity_poly.entity_id
_entity_poly.type
_entity_poly.pdbx_seq_one_letter_code
_entity_poly.pdbx_strand_id
1 'polypeptide(L)'
;TTPSARGGRGFSHYFGMNDLLSGREVAHFDTGLTTASGHGFGASGTVSLEFRGPGGILADSHTLDFSAVGSTVANVLTDLNTAFTGYATFTMDSNGKLVLTPAAGYEDYDMKARTDTTARGATAVSFSSYFGVGDHHRMDAAFNIVVDPTIVASTGKLALARLDTAAASGIPALNNGDNRGANAFVALSAAVSNFALAGDLPGTSTTLANYGNYFLSNIGLEADRLASLAEDRMILKEELGIRRDSMTGINLDEELAAMVQYQNAYNAAARIIAAVNEMYETLLRM
;
A
#
# COMPACT_ATOMS: atom_id res chain seq x y z
N THR A 1 1.70 -32.33 -27.33
CA THR A 1 2.42 -31.08 -27.63
C THR A 1 2.30 -30.18 -26.42
N THR A 2 3.40 -29.67 -25.89
CA THR A 2 3.32 -28.69 -24.79
C THR A 2 2.59 -27.47 -25.33
N PRO A 3 1.48 -27.02 -24.72
CA PRO A 3 0.78 -25.82 -25.18
C PRO A 3 1.76 -24.64 -25.18
N SER A 4 1.61 -23.74 -26.16
CA SER A 4 2.39 -22.51 -26.20
C SER A 4 2.27 -21.79 -24.85
N ALA A 5 3.40 -21.64 -24.17
CA ALA A 5 3.48 -20.99 -22.87
C ALA A 5 4.24 -19.69 -23.03
N ARG A 6 3.62 -18.57 -22.65
CA ARG A 6 4.27 -17.27 -22.58
C ARG A 6 4.11 -16.72 -21.16
N GLY A 7 5.23 -16.49 -20.47
CA GLY A 7 5.22 -16.10 -19.05
C GLY A 7 4.56 -17.16 -18.16
N GLY A 8 4.80 -18.45 -18.44
CA GLY A 8 4.17 -19.56 -17.71
C GLY A 8 2.68 -19.78 -18.02
N ARG A 9 2.06 -18.96 -18.88
CA ARG A 9 0.62 -19.04 -19.18
C ARG A 9 0.34 -19.64 -20.55
N GLY A 10 -0.61 -20.58 -20.57
CA GLY A 10 -1.13 -21.19 -21.79
C GLY A 10 -2.23 -20.36 -22.47
N PHE A 11 -2.62 -20.77 -23.67
CA PHE A 11 -3.67 -20.14 -24.48
C PHE A 11 -4.97 -19.89 -23.70
N SER A 12 -5.46 -20.89 -22.96
CA SER A 12 -6.72 -20.79 -22.22
C SER A 12 -6.69 -19.70 -21.15
N HIS A 13 -5.52 -19.44 -20.55
CA HIS A 13 -5.37 -18.41 -19.53
C HIS A 13 -5.36 -17.00 -20.16
N TYR A 14 -4.79 -16.85 -21.37
CA TYR A 14 -4.79 -15.57 -22.07
C TYR A 14 -6.18 -15.15 -22.55
N PHE A 15 -7.01 -16.11 -22.96
CA PHE A 15 -8.38 -15.85 -23.45
C PHE A 15 -9.46 -16.03 -22.37
N GLY A 16 -9.07 -16.28 -21.12
CA GLY A 16 -10.01 -16.47 -20.01
C GLY A 16 -10.99 -17.63 -20.20
N MET A 17 -10.60 -18.67 -20.94
CA MET A 17 -11.51 -19.74 -21.35
C MET A 17 -11.88 -20.71 -20.21
N ASN A 18 -11.17 -20.64 -19.08
CA ASN A 18 -11.38 -21.50 -17.90
C ASN A 18 -11.12 -20.73 -16.59
N ASP A 19 -11.43 -19.43 -16.56
CA ASP A 19 -11.15 -18.60 -15.39
C ASP A 19 -12.14 -18.91 -14.26
N LEU A 20 -11.63 -19.45 -13.16
CA LEU A 20 -12.41 -19.65 -11.92
C LEU A 20 -12.53 -18.36 -11.10
N LEU A 21 -11.56 -17.48 -11.28
CA LEU A 21 -11.43 -16.19 -10.62
C LEU A 21 -11.34 -15.13 -11.70
N SER A 22 -12.18 -14.11 -11.59
CA SER A 22 -12.13 -12.91 -12.44
C SER A 22 -11.83 -11.69 -11.58
N GLY A 23 -11.02 -10.78 -12.09
CA GLY A 23 -10.75 -9.47 -11.50
C GLY A 23 -10.94 -8.37 -12.53
N ARG A 24 -11.19 -7.14 -12.07
CA ARG A 24 -11.23 -5.97 -12.96
C ARG A 24 -9.84 -5.53 -13.41
N GLU A 25 -8.84 -5.81 -12.58
CA GLU A 25 -7.44 -5.42 -12.78
C GLU A 25 -6.57 -6.65 -12.99
N VAL A 26 -5.42 -6.46 -13.64
CA VAL A 26 -4.51 -7.56 -13.95
C VAL A 26 -3.81 -8.00 -12.67
N ALA A 27 -4.06 -9.24 -12.25
CA ALA A 27 -3.52 -9.77 -11.00
C ALA A 27 -2.07 -10.26 -11.07
N HIS A 28 -1.41 -10.16 -12.22
CA HIS A 28 -0.08 -10.69 -12.46
C HIS A 28 0.78 -9.75 -13.31
N PHE A 29 2.10 -9.85 -13.16
CA PHE A 29 3.06 -9.03 -13.91
C PHE A 29 4.03 -9.89 -14.73
N ASP A 30 3.72 -11.16 -14.94
CA ASP A 30 4.51 -12.04 -15.80
C ASP A 30 4.25 -11.67 -17.26
N THR A 31 5.14 -10.88 -17.85
CA THR A 31 4.92 -10.32 -19.19
C THR A 31 5.25 -11.30 -20.33
N GLY A 32 5.98 -12.38 -20.00
CA GLY A 32 6.59 -13.29 -20.97
C GLY A 32 7.53 -12.59 -21.94
N LEU A 33 8.06 -11.42 -21.59
CA LEU A 33 9.18 -10.79 -22.27
C LEU A 33 10.50 -11.42 -21.78
N THR A 34 11.50 -11.34 -22.63
CA THR A 34 12.90 -11.65 -22.30
C THR A 34 13.74 -10.37 -22.43
N THR A 35 14.98 -10.39 -21.96
CA THR A 35 15.90 -9.25 -22.13
C THR A 35 16.13 -8.88 -23.60
N ALA A 36 16.09 -9.86 -24.50
CA ALA A 36 16.19 -9.63 -25.96
C ALA A 36 14.89 -9.13 -26.60
N SER A 37 13.76 -9.17 -25.89
CA SER A 37 12.48 -8.72 -26.42
C SER A 37 12.44 -7.19 -26.55
N GLY A 38 11.73 -6.71 -27.56
CA GLY A 38 11.39 -5.28 -27.64
C GLY A 38 10.46 -4.88 -26.49
N HIS A 39 10.75 -3.78 -25.80
CA HIS A 39 9.92 -3.34 -24.67
C HIS A 39 8.52 -2.90 -25.14
N GLY A 40 8.43 -2.27 -26.31
CA GLY A 40 7.16 -1.96 -27.00
C GLY A 40 6.45 -0.68 -26.53
N PHE A 41 7.13 0.17 -25.74
CA PHE A 41 6.61 1.47 -25.27
C PHE A 41 6.83 2.62 -26.27
N GLY A 42 7.19 2.31 -27.51
CA GLY A 42 7.48 3.31 -28.55
C GLY A 42 8.77 4.11 -28.26
N ALA A 43 8.93 5.23 -28.96
CA ALA A 43 10.04 6.18 -28.78
C ALA A 43 9.59 7.48 -28.08
N SER A 44 8.54 7.40 -27.26
CA SER A 44 7.95 8.56 -26.57
C SER A 44 7.39 8.15 -25.22
N GLY A 45 7.47 9.05 -24.25
CA GLY A 45 6.93 8.84 -22.92
C GLY A 45 8.04 8.57 -21.91
N THR A 46 7.82 9.06 -20.70
CA THR A 46 8.74 8.93 -19.57
C THR A 46 8.04 8.31 -18.39
N VAL A 47 8.80 7.58 -17.58
CA VAL A 47 8.37 7.09 -16.27
C VAL A 47 9.34 7.58 -15.21
N SER A 48 8.82 8.31 -14.22
CA SER A 48 9.59 8.80 -13.08
C SER A 48 9.46 7.81 -11.93
N LEU A 49 10.60 7.26 -11.52
CA LEU A 49 10.75 6.23 -10.53
C LEU A 49 11.44 6.79 -9.29
N GLU A 50 10.91 6.49 -8.12
CA GLU A 50 11.43 6.93 -6.82
C GLU A 50 11.66 5.71 -5.93
N PHE A 51 12.89 5.52 -5.46
CA PHE A 51 13.23 4.47 -4.52
C PHE A 51 13.08 5.02 -3.09
N ARG A 52 12.06 4.54 -2.37
CA ARG A 52 11.67 5.09 -1.07
C ARG A 52 11.64 4.04 0.02
N GLY A 53 12.12 4.43 1.19
CA GLY A 53 12.15 3.60 2.39
C GLY A 53 10.98 3.87 3.35
N PRO A 54 11.03 3.26 4.54
CA PRO A 54 10.06 3.49 5.61
C PRO A 54 9.92 4.98 5.94
N GLY A 55 8.69 5.45 6.12
CA GLY A 55 8.41 6.87 6.37
C GLY A 55 8.51 7.79 5.15
N GLY A 56 8.67 7.24 3.94
CA GLY A 56 8.69 8.00 2.70
C GLY A 56 10.03 8.68 2.39
N ILE A 57 11.11 8.30 3.07
CA ILE A 57 12.47 8.80 2.82
C ILE A 57 12.89 8.41 1.40
N LEU A 58 13.28 9.39 0.59
CA LEU A 58 13.78 9.17 -0.75
C LEU A 58 15.27 8.81 -0.69
N ALA A 59 15.63 7.62 -1.19
CA ALA A 59 17.04 7.26 -1.41
C ALA A 59 17.54 7.84 -2.73
N ASP A 60 16.80 7.59 -3.82
CA ASP A 60 17.15 8.10 -5.14
C ASP A 60 15.91 8.16 -6.04
N SER A 61 16.00 8.93 -7.13
CA SER A 61 14.96 9.02 -8.15
C SER A 61 15.56 9.11 -9.54
N HIS A 62 14.93 8.43 -10.50
CA HIS A 62 15.36 8.41 -11.89
C HIS A 62 14.16 8.54 -12.83
N THR A 63 14.35 9.25 -13.93
CA THR A 63 13.34 9.32 -15.00
C THR A 63 13.83 8.55 -16.20
N LEU A 64 13.19 7.41 -16.46
CA LEU A 64 13.44 6.59 -17.62
C LEU A 64 12.72 7.19 -18.83
N ASP A 65 13.49 7.55 -19.85
CA ASP A 65 13.00 8.13 -21.11
C ASP A 65 13.07 7.11 -22.24
N PHE A 66 11.89 6.68 -22.72
CA PHE A 66 11.79 5.69 -23.79
C PHE A 66 12.17 6.23 -25.18
N SER A 67 12.35 7.55 -25.34
CA SER A 67 12.94 8.11 -26.55
C SER A 67 14.46 7.89 -26.63
N ALA A 68 15.13 7.67 -25.49
CA ALA A 68 16.58 7.58 -25.37
C ALA A 68 17.10 6.21 -24.93
N VAL A 69 16.31 5.42 -24.18
CA VAL A 69 16.78 4.16 -23.57
C VAL A 69 17.23 3.10 -24.58
N GLY A 70 16.70 3.10 -25.80
CA GLY A 70 16.89 2.03 -26.79
C GLY A 70 15.62 1.20 -26.95
N SER A 71 15.67 0.10 -27.71
CA SER A 71 14.47 -0.63 -28.16
C SER A 71 14.17 -1.94 -27.42
N THR A 72 15.12 -2.42 -26.60
CA THR A 72 15.01 -3.73 -25.93
C THR A 72 14.81 -3.59 -24.43
N VAL A 73 14.25 -4.64 -23.81
CA VAL A 73 14.15 -4.71 -22.34
C VAL A 73 15.53 -4.73 -21.69
N ALA A 74 16.54 -5.32 -22.34
CA ALA A 74 17.92 -5.26 -21.85
C ALA A 74 18.40 -3.82 -21.65
N ASN A 75 18.07 -2.92 -22.58
CA ASN A 75 18.46 -1.51 -22.43
C ASN A 75 17.76 -0.84 -21.25
N VAL A 76 16.48 -1.12 -21.03
CA VAL A 76 15.73 -0.65 -19.86
C VAL A 76 16.37 -1.15 -18.56
N LEU A 77 16.73 -2.43 -18.49
CA LEU A 77 17.41 -2.97 -17.31
C LEU A 77 18.78 -2.34 -17.10
N THR A 78 19.54 -2.09 -18.18
CA THR A 78 20.85 -1.42 -18.09
C THR A 78 20.70 0.01 -17.56
N ASP A 79 19.75 0.77 -18.07
CA ASP A 79 19.47 2.14 -17.63
C ASP A 79 19.08 2.17 -16.14
N LEU A 80 18.12 1.34 -15.73
CA LEU A 80 17.70 1.23 -14.32
C LEU A 80 18.83 0.79 -13.39
N ASN A 81 19.62 -0.22 -13.77
CA ASN A 81 20.75 -0.67 -12.96
C ASN A 81 21.87 0.38 -12.89
N THR A 82 22.03 1.20 -13.92
CA THR A 82 23.00 2.31 -13.91
C THR A 82 22.52 3.41 -12.96
N ALA A 83 21.25 3.80 -13.08
CA ALA A 83 20.66 4.86 -12.27
C ALA A 83 20.66 4.52 -10.77
N PHE A 84 20.27 3.30 -10.40
CA PHE A 84 20.17 2.88 -9.00
C PHE A 84 21.41 2.11 -8.49
N THR A 85 22.57 2.38 -9.07
CA THR A 85 23.83 1.71 -8.68
C THR A 85 24.08 1.89 -7.17
N GLY A 86 24.25 0.78 -6.46
CA GLY A 86 24.48 0.78 -5.01
C GLY A 86 23.21 0.81 -4.14
N TYR A 87 22.03 1.03 -4.74
CA TYR A 87 20.73 1.02 -4.04
C TYR A 87 19.92 -0.23 -4.34
N ALA A 88 19.81 -0.64 -5.61
CA ALA A 88 19.03 -1.79 -6.02
C ALA A 88 19.54 -2.40 -7.34
N THR A 89 19.24 -3.68 -7.55
CA THR A 89 19.49 -4.39 -8.81
C THR A 89 18.17 -4.80 -9.45
N PHE A 90 18.02 -4.51 -10.75
CA PHE A 90 16.87 -4.86 -11.57
C PHE A 90 17.21 -6.05 -12.46
N THR A 91 16.37 -7.08 -12.39
CA THR A 91 16.49 -8.29 -13.21
C THR A 91 15.14 -8.67 -13.81
N MET A 92 15.14 -9.61 -14.76
CA MET A 92 13.94 -10.20 -15.31
C MET A 92 13.96 -11.70 -15.04
N ASP A 93 12.87 -12.23 -14.48
CA ASP A 93 12.77 -13.67 -14.24
C ASP A 93 12.43 -14.45 -15.53
N SER A 94 12.33 -15.78 -15.42
CA SER A 94 12.02 -16.67 -16.55
C SER A 94 10.62 -16.47 -17.13
N ASN A 95 9.71 -15.84 -16.39
CA ASN A 95 8.35 -15.54 -16.82
C ASN A 95 8.18 -14.10 -17.32
N GLY A 96 9.25 -13.31 -17.35
CA GLY A 96 9.24 -11.92 -17.81
C GLY A 96 8.74 -10.93 -16.77
N LYS A 97 8.75 -11.28 -15.48
CA LYS A 97 8.47 -10.36 -14.39
C LYS A 97 9.71 -9.54 -14.08
N LEU A 98 9.52 -8.23 -13.89
CA LEU A 98 10.57 -7.34 -13.41
C LEU A 98 10.79 -7.58 -11.91
N VAL A 99 12.01 -7.89 -11.52
CA VAL A 99 12.39 -8.15 -10.13
C VAL A 99 13.40 -7.10 -9.69
N LEU A 100 13.05 -6.38 -8.61
CA LEU A 100 13.94 -5.47 -7.91
C LEU A 100 14.47 -6.19 -6.67
N THR A 101 15.80 -6.20 -6.54
CA THR A 101 16.50 -6.69 -5.34
C THR A 101 17.24 -5.51 -4.70
N PRO A 102 16.81 -5.02 -3.53
CA PRO A 102 17.52 -3.95 -2.83
C PRO A 102 18.93 -4.40 -2.41
N ALA A 103 19.86 -3.43 -2.35
CA ALA A 103 21.18 -3.65 -1.77
C ALA A 103 21.09 -3.73 -0.23
N ALA A 104 22.14 -4.26 0.40
CA ALA A 104 22.21 -4.33 1.86
C ALA A 104 22.08 -2.94 2.50
N GLY A 105 21.22 -2.80 3.50
CA GLY A 105 20.84 -1.52 4.13
C GLY A 105 19.64 -0.81 3.50
N TYR A 106 19.10 -1.34 2.39
CA TYR A 106 17.90 -0.84 1.72
C TYR A 106 16.79 -1.90 1.62
N GLU A 107 16.82 -2.93 2.46
CA GLU A 107 15.91 -4.09 2.38
C GLU A 107 14.43 -3.68 2.49
N ASP A 108 14.14 -2.63 3.25
CA ASP A 108 12.78 -2.09 3.45
C ASP A 108 12.40 -1.01 2.44
N TYR A 109 13.24 -0.75 1.43
CA TYR A 109 12.95 0.20 0.37
C TYR A 109 12.23 -0.47 -0.79
N ASP A 110 11.32 0.27 -1.41
CA ASP A 110 10.55 -0.20 -2.54
C ASP A 110 10.43 0.88 -3.63
N MET A 111 10.14 0.43 -4.85
CA MET A 111 10.07 1.32 -6.01
C MET A 111 8.67 1.87 -6.19
N LYS A 112 8.56 3.20 -6.26
CA LYS A 112 7.33 3.92 -6.55
C LYS A 112 7.41 4.56 -7.93
N ALA A 113 6.31 4.52 -8.68
CA ALA A 113 6.15 5.30 -9.89
C ALA A 113 5.44 6.62 -9.54
N ARG A 114 6.13 7.75 -9.69
CA ARG A 114 5.56 9.09 -9.41
C ARG A 114 4.69 9.58 -10.56
N THR A 115 5.22 9.46 -11.78
CA THR A 115 4.53 9.83 -13.01
C THR A 115 4.87 8.80 -14.08
N ASP A 116 3.89 8.44 -14.89
CA ASP A 116 4.08 7.53 -16.02
C ASP A 116 3.22 8.00 -17.20
N THR A 117 3.90 8.40 -18.28
CA THR A 117 3.28 8.87 -19.52
C THR A 117 3.50 7.90 -20.68
N THR A 118 4.04 6.73 -20.39
CA THR A 118 4.37 5.72 -21.39
C THR A 118 3.12 5.01 -21.88
N ALA A 119 3.15 4.53 -23.11
CA ALA A 119 2.05 3.80 -23.73
C ALA A 119 2.60 2.63 -24.54
N ARG A 120 2.19 1.41 -24.20
CA ARG A 120 2.64 0.20 -24.89
C ARG A 120 1.79 -0.08 -26.12
N GLY A 121 2.35 0.12 -27.31
CA GLY A 121 1.69 -0.18 -28.59
C GLY A 121 0.26 0.37 -28.68
N ALA A 122 -0.66 -0.43 -29.25
CA ALA A 122 -2.07 -0.06 -29.37
C ALA A 122 -2.89 -0.29 -28.09
N THR A 123 -2.36 -1.02 -27.10
CA THR A 123 -3.07 -1.29 -25.84
C THR A 123 -2.99 -0.11 -24.87
N ALA A 124 -2.10 0.86 -25.10
CA ALA A 124 -1.90 2.06 -24.29
C ALA A 124 -1.66 1.78 -22.78
N VAL A 125 -1.20 0.58 -22.44
CA VAL A 125 -0.84 0.20 -21.08
C VAL A 125 0.48 0.85 -20.73
N SER A 126 0.56 1.50 -19.57
CA SER A 126 1.77 2.17 -19.09
C SER A 126 2.81 1.18 -18.57
N PHE A 127 4.05 1.61 -18.48
CA PHE A 127 5.17 0.80 -18.00
C PHE A 127 4.96 0.32 -16.56
N SER A 128 4.56 1.24 -15.68
CA SER A 128 4.26 0.96 -14.28
C SER A 128 3.14 -0.05 -14.12
N SER A 129 2.06 0.06 -14.91
CA SER A 129 0.94 -0.89 -14.88
C SER A 129 1.37 -2.25 -15.43
N TYR A 130 2.13 -2.27 -16.52
CA TYR A 130 2.53 -3.51 -17.19
C TYR A 130 3.49 -4.37 -16.35
N PHE A 131 4.43 -3.74 -15.63
CA PHE A 131 5.40 -4.44 -14.78
C PHE A 131 5.04 -4.44 -13.29
N GLY A 132 3.94 -3.79 -12.89
CA GLY A 132 3.51 -3.72 -11.49
C GLY A 132 4.44 -2.89 -10.60
N VAL A 133 4.94 -1.77 -11.14
CA VAL A 133 5.86 -0.88 -10.41
C VAL A 133 5.06 0.13 -9.59
N GLY A 134 5.26 0.09 -8.27
CA GLY A 134 4.50 0.87 -7.30
C GLY A 134 3.35 0.09 -6.66
N ASP A 135 2.98 0.47 -5.45
CA ASP A 135 2.04 -0.29 -4.63
C ASP A 135 0.63 -0.33 -5.21
N HIS A 136 0.15 0.78 -5.77
CA HIS A 136 -1.22 0.87 -6.27
C HIS A 136 -1.54 -0.25 -7.28
N HIS A 137 -0.67 -0.50 -8.27
CA HIS A 137 -0.88 -1.58 -9.24
C HIS A 137 -0.93 -2.97 -8.60
N ARG A 138 -0.12 -3.20 -7.56
CA ARG A 138 -0.10 -4.47 -6.82
C ARG A 138 -1.28 -4.62 -5.87
N MET A 139 -1.78 -3.51 -5.32
CA MET A 139 -2.96 -3.47 -4.45
C MET A 139 -4.26 -3.61 -5.25
N ASP A 140 -4.34 -2.94 -6.40
CA ASP A 140 -5.48 -2.97 -7.32
C ASP A 140 -5.77 -4.39 -7.82
N ALA A 141 -4.73 -5.18 -8.06
CA ALA A 141 -4.82 -6.61 -8.35
C ALA A 141 -5.59 -7.42 -7.29
N ALA A 142 -5.57 -7.02 -6.03
CA ALA A 142 -6.28 -7.69 -4.94
C ALA A 142 -7.74 -7.26 -4.83
N PHE A 143 -8.10 -6.10 -5.38
CA PHE A 143 -9.47 -5.59 -5.34
C PHE A 143 -10.33 -6.22 -6.44
N ASN A 144 -11.60 -6.50 -6.10
CA ASN A 144 -12.59 -7.04 -7.03
C ASN A 144 -12.27 -8.42 -7.60
N ILE A 145 -11.44 -9.23 -6.93
CA ILE A 145 -11.34 -10.66 -7.24
C ILE A 145 -12.66 -11.33 -6.85
N VAL A 146 -13.32 -11.96 -7.81
CA VAL A 146 -14.60 -12.64 -7.64
C VAL A 146 -14.51 -14.04 -8.25
N VAL A 147 -15.05 -15.04 -7.54
CA VAL A 147 -15.23 -16.40 -8.06
C VAL A 147 -16.38 -16.40 -9.07
N ASP A 148 -16.26 -17.15 -10.16
CA ASP A 148 -17.33 -17.27 -11.16
C ASP A 148 -18.70 -17.51 -10.48
N PRO A 149 -19.70 -16.63 -10.70
CA PRO A 149 -20.97 -16.69 -10.00
C PRO A 149 -21.79 -17.95 -10.34
N THR A 150 -21.54 -18.57 -11.50
CA THR A 150 -22.19 -19.83 -11.89
C THR A 150 -21.69 -21.01 -11.06
N ILE A 151 -20.42 -20.99 -10.66
CA ILE A 151 -19.80 -21.99 -9.78
C ILE A 151 -20.25 -21.75 -8.34
N VAL A 152 -20.32 -20.49 -7.90
CA VAL A 152 -20.84 -20.14 -6.56
C VAL A 152 -22.30 -20.57 -6.41
N ALA A 153 -23.14 -20.33 -7.41
CA ALA A 153 -24.56 -20.73 -7.38
C ALA A 153 -24.76 -22.25 -7.44
N SER A 154 -23.82 -22.99 -8.03
CA SER A 154 -23.91 -24.44 -8.17
C SER A 154 -22.52 -25.06 -8.27
N THR A 155 -21.98 -25.50 -7.14
CA THR A 155 -20.64 -26.10 -7.03
C THR A 155 -20.45 -27.34 -7.92
N GLY A 156 -21.53 -28.06 -8.23
CA GLY A 156 -21.52 -29.20 -9.16
C GLY A 156 -21.20 -28.85 -10.63
N LYS A 157 -21.13 -27.56 -10.99
CA LYS A 157 -20.71 -27.11 -12.32
C LYS A 157 -19.19 -27.01 -12.47
N LEU A 158 -18.43 -27.13 -11.37
CA LEU A 158 -16.98 -27.18 -11.42
C LEU A 158 -16.54 -28.52 -12.03
N ALA A 159 -15.85 -28.46 -13.17
CA ALA A 159 -15.30 -29.65 -13.81
C ALA A 159 -14.08 -30.16 -13.03
N LEU A 160 -14.23 -31.33 -12.37
CA LEU A 160 -13.17 -31.95 -11.56
C LEU A 160 -12.49 -33.14 -12.27
N ALA A 161 -13.04 -33.59 -13.40
CA ALA A 161 -12.45 -34.66 -14.18
C ALA A 161 -11.20 -34.16 -14.93
N ARG A 162 -10.14 -34.96 -14.96
CA ARG A 162 -8.90 -34.63 -15.67
C ARG A 162 -8.81 -35.48 -16.93
N LEU A 163 -8.65 -34.85 -18.09
CA LEU A 163 -8.46 -35.57 -19.34
C LEU A 163 -7.20 -36.44 -19.27
N ASP A 164 -7.37 -37.75 -19.48
CA ASP A 164 -6.25 -38.67 -19.61
C ASP A 164 -5.74 -38.66 -21.06
N THR A 165 -4.63 -37.98 -21.30
CA THR A 165 -4.02 -37.90 -22.63
C THR A 165 -3.24 -39.16 -23.04
N ALA A 166 -3.09 -40.13 -22.14
CA ALA A 166 -2.40 -41.40 -22.41
C ALA A 166 -3.39 -42.57 -22.66
N ALA A 167 -4.70 -42.31 -22.56
CA ALA A 167 -5.72 -43.31 -22.82
C ALA A 167 -5.62 -43.86 -24.26
N ALA A 168 -5.66 -45.18 -24.40
CA ALA A 168 -5.67 -45.83 -25.71
C ALA A 168 -6.97 -45.54 -26.47
N SER A 169 -6.91 -45.56 -27.80
CA SER A 169 -8.09 -45.39 -28.65
C SER A 169 -9.18 -46.41 -28.28
N GLY A 170 -10.40 -45.93 -28.03
CA GLY A 170 -11.54 -46.75 -27.60
C GLY A 170 -11.74 -46.83 -26.09
N ILE A 171 -10.82 -46.34 -25.27
CA ILE A 171 -11.01 -46.18 -23.82
C ILE A 171 -11.53 -44.76 -23.53
N PRO A 172 -12.61 -44.59 -22.73
CA PRO A 172 -13.04 -43.27 -22.30
C PRO A 172 -11.92 -42.54 -21.55
N ALA A 173 -11.43 -41.43 -22.12
CA ALA A 173 -10.39 -40.59 -21.51
C ALA A 173 -10.91 -39.72 -20.33
N LEU A 174 -12.23 -39.68 -20.15
CA LEU A 174 -12.95 -39.01 -19.07
C LEU A 174 -14.03 -39.97 -18.57
N ASN A 175 -14.13 -40.12 -17.25
CA ASN A 175 -15.11 -40.97 -16.60
C ASN A 175 -16.01 -40.16 -15.66
N ASN A 176 -17.28 -40.56 -15.56
CA ASN A 176 -18.18 -40.03 -14.55
C ASN A 176 -17.69 -40.47 -13.16
N GLY A 177 -17.55 -39.52 -12.22
CA GLY A 177 -16.98 -39.76 -10.89
C GLY A 177 -15.45 -39.64 -10.80
N ASP A 178 -14.78 -39.10 -11.82
CA ASP A 178 -13.34 -38.80 -11.74
C ASP A 178 -13.05 -37.67 -10.73
N ASN A 179 -12.51 -38.04 -9.57
CA ASN A 179 -12.17 -37.13 -8.48
C ASN A 179 -10.70 -36.67 -8.50
N ARG A 180 -9.93 -36.95 -9.57
CA ARG A 180 -8.50 -36.56 -9.64
C ARG A 180 -8.30 -35.05 -9.52
N GLY A 181 -9.17 -34.23 -10.12
CA GLY A 181 -9.10 -32.77 -9.97
C GLY A 181 -9.47 -32.31 -8.57
N ALA A 182 -10.44 -32.96 -7.91
CA ALA A 182 -10.78 -32.66 -6.51
C ALA A 182 -9.58 -32.92 -5.58
N ASN A 183 -8.90 -34.05 -5.75
CA ASN A 183 -7.68 -34.36 -4.99
C ASN A 183 -6.55 -33.36 -5.28
N ALA A 184 -6.46 -32.83 -6.51
CA ALA A 184 -5.50 -31.79 -6.85
C ALA A 184 -5.81 -30.46 -6.14
N PHE A 185 -7.08 -30.08 -6.00
CA PHE A 185 -7.47 -28.91 -5.19
C PHE A 185 -7.12 -29.09 -3.70
N VAL A 186 -7.37 -30.27 -3.14
CA VAL A 186 -6.97 -30.57 -1.75
C VAL A 186 -5.45 -30.48 -1.60
N ALA A 187 -4.70 -31.06 -2.54
CA ALA A 187 -3.24 -30.96 -2.55
C ALA A 187 -2.75 -29.50 -2.67
N LEU A 188 -3.42 -28.68 -3.49
CA LEU A 188 -3.13 -27.25 -3.61
C LEU A 188 -3.39 -26.50 -2.31
N SER A 189 -4.47 -26.83 -1.58
CA SER A 189 -4.78 -26.21 -0.28
C SER A 189 -3.70 -26.50 0.78
N ALA A 190 -3.05 -27.65 0.68
CA ALA A 190 -1.94 -28.05 1.55
C ALA A 190 -0.57 -27.60 1.03
N ALA A 191 -0.48 -27.03 -0.18
CA ALA A 191 0.77 -26.63 -0.77
C ALA A 191 1.36 -25.41 -0.04
N VAL A 192 2.65 -25.50 0.30
CA VAL A 192 3.39 -24.39 0.87
C VAL A 192 3.82 -23.46 -0.26
N SER A 193 3.44 -22.18 -0.12
CA SER A 193 3.79 -21.11 -1.06
C SER A 193 4.63 -20.06 -0.36
N ASN A 194 5.51 -19.41 -1.11
CA ASN A 194 6.33 -18.31 -0.61
C ASN A 194 5.54 -16.99 -0.74
N PHE A 195 5.25 -16.36 0.39
CA PHE A 195 4.64 -15.04 0.45
C PHE A 195 5.72 -14.01 0.76
N ALA A 196 5.84 -12.99 -0.11
CA ALA A 196 6.74 -11.88 0.13
C ALA A 196 6.26 -11.03 1.32
N LEU A 197 7.15 -10.17 1.83
CA LEU A 197 6.78 -9.14 2.81
C LEU A 197 5.65 -8.28 2.23
N ALA A 198 4.64 -8.00 3.04
CA ALA A 198 3.48 -7.21 2.64
C ALA A 198 3.04 -6.30 3.79
N GLY A 199 3.38 -5.01 3.71
CA GLY A 199 3.19 -4.08 4.83
C GLY A 199 3.99 -4.55 6.05
N ASP A 200 3.34 -4.62 7.21
CA ASP A 200 3.95 -5.09 8.47
C ASP A 200 3.98 -6.62 8.61
N LEU A 201 3.55 -7.37 7.60
CA LEU A 201 3.64 -8.83 7.59
C LEU A 201 4.99 -9.27 7.03
N PRO A 202 5.84 -9.95 7.82
CA PRO A 202 7.10 -10.46 7.32
C PRO A 202 6.88 -11.53 6.25
N GLY A 203 7.79 -11.59 5.29
CA GLY A 203 7.78 -12.65 4.29
C GLY A 203 7.86 -14.03 4.94
N THR A 204 7.04 -14.97 4.48
CA THR A 204 6.95 -16.31 5.08
C THR A 204 6.58 -17.36 4.05
N SER A 205 6.99 -18.60 4.30
CA SER A 205 6.65 -19.76 3.49
C SER A 205 5.67 -20.64 4.26
N THR A 206 4.41 -20.64 3.85
CA THR A 206 3.34 -21.37 4.55
C THR A 206 2.21 -21.73 3.60
N THR A 207 1.18 -22.43 4.08
CA THR A 207 -0.02 -22.71 3.29
C THR A 207 -0.90 -21.46 3.18
N LEU A 208 -1.71 -21.37 2.13
CA LEU A 208 -2.62 -20.23 1.95
C LEU A 208 -3.55 -20.02 3.16
N ALA A 209 -4.05 -21.10 3.76
CA ALA A 209 -4.91 -21.04 4.95
C ALA A 209 -4.18 -20.44 6.16
N ASN A 210 -2.94 -20.87 6.41
CA ASN A 210 -2.14 -20.33 7.52
C ASN A 210 -1.74 -18.88 7.27
N TYR A 211 -1.41 -18.51 6.03
CA TYR A 211 -1.14 -17.12 5.68
C TYR A 211 -2.36 -16.23 5.95
N GLY A 212 -3.57 -16.68 5.57
CA GLY A 212 -4.82 -15.98 5.90
C GLY A 212 -5.04 -15.82 7.41
N ASN A 213 -4.72 -16.83 8.21
CA ASN A 213 -4.79 -16.74 9.67
C ASN A 213 -3.78 -15.74 10.26
N TYR A 214 -2.56 -15.70 9.73
CA TYR A 214 -1.55 -14.71 10.14
C TYR A 214 -1.96 -13.30 9.78
N PHE A 215 -2.50 -13.10 8.57
CA PHE A 215 -3.04 -11.81 8.13
C PHE A 215 -4.16 -11.33 9.06
N LEU A 216 -5.15 -12.19 9.33
CA LEU A 216 -6.26 -11.85 10.22
C LEU A 216 -5.77 -11.55 11.65
N SER A 217 -4.83 -12.33 12.17
CA SER A 217 -4.27 -12.13 13.51
C SER A 217 -3.49 -10.83 13.61
N ASN A 218 -2.71 -10.47 12.59
CA ASN A 218 -1.95 -9.23 12.54
C ASN A 218 -2.87 -8.00 12.50
N ILE A 219 -3.92 -8.02 11.68
CA ILE A 219 -4.93 -6.96 11.67
C ILE A 219 -5.64 -6.85 13.02
N GLY A 220 -5.98 -7.98 13.64
CA GLY A 220 -6.59 -7.99 14.97
C GLY A 220 -5.69 -7.35 16.03
N LEU A 221 -4.40 -7.71 16.04
CA LEU A 221 -3.42 -7.13 16.96
C LEU A 221 -3.20 -5.64 16.71
N GLU A 222 -3.12 -5.21 15.45
CA GLU A 222 -2.93 -3.79 15.13
C GLU A 222 -4.18 -2.97 15.48
N ALA A 223 -5.38 -3.50 15.25
CA ALA A 223 -6.61 -2.87 15.68
C ALA A 223 -6.67 -2.68 17.20
N ASP A 224 -6.28 -3.70 17.98
CA ASP A 224 -6.22 -3.63 19.44
C ASP A 224 -5.17 -2.62 19.94
N ARG A 225 -4.00 -2.61 19.31
CA ARG A 225 -2.93 -1.62 19.58
C ARG A 225 -3.39 -0.20 19.31
N LEU A 226 -4.04 0.04 18.17
CA LEU A 226 -4.55 1.36 17.78
C LEU A 226 -5.71 1.80 18.67
N ALA A 227 -6.56 0.88 19.14
CA ALA A 227 -7.61 1.18 20.10
C ALA A 227 -7.04 1.64 21.45
N SER A 228 -6.06 0.89 21.99
CA SER A 228 -5.36 1.25 23.22
C SER A 228 -4.64 2.59 23.09
N LEU A 229 -3.95 2.82 21.97
CA LEU A 229 -3.29 4.09 21.69
C LEU A 229 -4.30 5.25 21.59
N ALA A 230 -5.47 5.02 21.00
CA ALA A 230 -6.52 6.04 20.94
C ALA A 230 -7.04 6.40 22.34
N GLU A 231 -7.22 5.40 23.22
CA GLU A 231 -7.59 5.62 24.62
C GLU A 231 -6.55 6.45 25.37
N ASP A 232 -5.27 6.08 25.28
CA ASP A 232 -4.16 6.84 25.87
C ASP A 232 -4.14 8.31 25.38
N ARG A 233 -4.39 8.52 24.08
CA ARG A 233 -4.45 9.86 23.49
C ARG A 233 -5.65 10.66 23.97
N MET A 234 -6.79 10.01 24.25
CA MET A 234 -7.94 10.68 24.86
C MET A 234 -7.65 11.12 26.29
N ILE A 235 -7.06 10.24 27.11
CA ILE A 235 -6.67 10.55 28.49
C ILE A 235 -5.66 11.71 28.51
N LEU A 236 -4.64 11.65 27.65
CA LEU A 236 -3.65 12.72 27.54
C LEU A 236 -4.29 14.05 27.13
N LYS A 237 -5.26 14.03 26.20
CA LYS A 237 -5.98 15.23 25.78
C LYS A 237 -6.79 15.82 26.94
N GLU A 238 -7.45 15.00 27.74
CA GLU A 238 -8.20 15.44 28.92
C GLU A 238 -7.28 16.09 29.95
N GLU A 239 -6.16 15.44 30.30
CA GLU A 239 -5.16 15.97 31.23
C GLU A 239 -4.58 17.31 30.73
N LEU A 240 -4.24 17.42 29.44
CA LEU A 240 -3.78 18.69 28.86
C LEU A 240 -4.87 19.76 28.90
N GLY A 241 -6.15 19.37 28.75
CA GLY A 241 -7.30 20.25 28.92
C GLY A 241 -7.41 20.80 30.34
N ILE A 242 -7.33 19.92 31.35
CA ILE A 242 -7.36 20.31 32.77
C ILE A 242 -6.20 21.25 33.09
N ARG A 243 -4.98 20.94 32.63
CA ARG A 243 -3.81 21.81 32.84
C ARG A 243 -3.96 23.17 32.19
N ARG A 244 -4.44 23.19 30.95
CA ARG A 244 -4.72 24.46 30.25
C ARG A 244 -5.72 25.26 31.07
N ASP A 245 -6.83 24.66 31.47
CA ASP A 245 -7.89 25.33 32.22
C ASP A 245 -7.42 25.76 33.63
N SER A 246 -6.45 25.08 34.25
CA SER A 246 -5.85 25.55 35.50
C SER A 246 -4.92 26.75 35.33
N MET A 247 -4.29 26.91 34.16
CA MET A 247 -3.39 28.03 33.88
C MET A 247 -4.15 29.23 33.31
N THR A 248 -5.17 28.99 32.50
CA THR A 248 -6.00 30.03 31.88
C THR A 248 -7.26 30.33 32.68
N GLY A 249 -7.60 29.47 33.63
CA GLY A 249 -8.73 29.63 34.53
C GLY A 249 -8.47 30.79 35.48
N ILE A 250 -9.28 31.83 35.33
CA ILE A 250 -9.31 32.94 36.25
C ILE A 250 -10.18 32.51 37.45
N ASN A 251 -9.63 32.57 38.66
CA ASN A 251 -10.42 32.30 39.85
C ASN A 251 -11.29 33.54 40.14
N LEU A 252 -12.59 33.42 39.88
CA LEU A 252 -13.55 34.52 40.06
C LEU A 252 -13.58 35.06 41.49
N ASP A 253 -13.26 34.24 42.50
CA ASP A 253 -13.21 34.67 43.89
C ASP A 253 -11.96 35.52 44.18
N GLU A 254 -10.82 35.19 43.56
CA GLU A 254 -9.61 36.03 43.62
C GLU A 254 -9.81 37.34 42.87
N GLU A 255 -10.40 37.31 41.67
CA GLU A 255 -10.71 38.54 40.93
C GLU A 255 -11.75 39.40 41.65
N LEU A 256 -12.75 38.79 42.31
CA LEU A 256 -13.72 39.51 43.12
C LEU A 256 -13.06 40.15 44.35
N ALA A 257 -12.18 39.43 45.04
CA ALA A 257 -11.41 39.98 46.16
C ALA A 257 -10.49 41.13 45.71
N ALA A 258 -9.80 40.97 44.57
CA ALA A 258 -8.98 42.02 43.96
C ALA A 258 -9.85 43.23 43.57
N MET A 259 -11.02 43.01 42.97
CA MET A 259 -11.98 44.08 42.67
C MET A 259 -12.42 44.83 43.92
N VAL A 260 -12.80 44.13 44.99
CA VAL A 260 -13.18 44.76 46.27
C VAL A 260 -12.00 45.56 46.85
N GLN A 261 -10.78 45.03 46.77
CA GLN A 261 -9.58 45.74 47.20
C GLN A 261 -9.35 47.00 46.36
N TYR A 262 -9.47 46.93 45.04
CA TYR A 262 -9.33 48.08 44.15
C TYR A 262 -10.43 49.12 44.39
N GLN A 263 -11.67 48.70 44.63
CA GLN A 263 -12.78 49.60 44.98
C GLN A 263 -12.51 50.31 46.32
N ASN A 264 -12.01 49.59 47.33
CA ASN A 264 -11.63 50.18 48.61
C ASN A 264 -10.46 51.15 48.47
N ALA A 265 -9.43 50.79 47.71
CA ALA A 265 -8.29 51.66 47.43
C ALA A 265 -8.71 52.91 46.66
N TYR A 266 -9.62 52.79 45.68
CA TYR A 266 -10.17 53.92 44.94
C TYR A 266 -10.97 54.87 45.84
N ASN A 267 -11.84 54.32 46.69
CA ASN A 267 -12.58 55.11 47.68
C ASN A 267 -11.64 55.81 48.68
N ALA A 268 -10.57 55.16 49.10
CA ALA A 268 -9.54 55.77 49.95
C ALA A 268 -8.79 56.90 49.23
N ALA A 269 -8.38 56.69 47.97
CA ALA A 269 -7.74 57.71 47.14
C ALA A 269 -8.65 58.92 46.90
N ALA A 270 -9.95 58.70 46.64
CA ALA A 270 -10.93 59.77 46.50
C ALA A 270 -11.06 60.62 47.78
N ARG A 271 -11.04 59.99 48.96
CA ARG A 271 -11.01 60.71 50.26
C ARG A 271 -9.73 61.52 50.46
N ILE A 272 -8.58 60.99 50.04
CA ILE A 272 -7.30 61.72 50.10
C ILE A 272 -7.36 62.94 49.17
N ILE A 273 -7.85 62.79 47.95
CA ILE A 273 -8.01 63.92 47.01
C ILE A 273 -8.97 64.95 47.56
N ALA A 274 -10.08 64.54 48.17
CA ALA A 274 -11.02 65.45 48.82
C ALA A 274 -10.35 66.24 49.96
N ALA A 275 -9.59 65.57 50.83
CA ALA A 275 -8.84 66.22 51.89
C ALA A 275 -7.78 67.20 51.35
N VAL A 276 -7.07 66.83 50.27
CA VAL A 276 -6.11 67.72 49.60
C VAL A 276 -6.81 68.93 48.97
N ASN A 277 -7.99 68.75 48.36
CA ASN A 277 -8.78 69.86 47.82
C ASN A 277 -9.25 70.80 48.95
N GLU A 278 -9.72 70.26 50.08
CA GLU A 278 -10.07 71.07 51.25
C GLU A 278 -8.85 71.86 51.79
N MET A 279 -7.66 71.26 51.79
CA MET A 279 -6.42 71.96 52.14
C MET A 279 -6.08 73.07 51.14
N TYR A 280 -6.23 72.84 49.83
CA TYR A 280 -6.02 73.86 48.80
C TYR A 280 -7.02 75.01 48.90
N GLU A 281 -8.31 74.72 49.10
CA GLU A 281 -9.33 75.75 49.32
C GLU A 281 -9.01 76.60 50.55
N THR A 282 -8.55 75.98 51.64
CA THR A 282 -8.14 76.71 52.85
C THR A 282 -6.96 77.64 52.59
N LEU A 283 -5.96 77.20 51.83
CA LEU A 283 -4.81 78.03 51.45
C LEU A 283 -5.18 79.19 50.52
N LEU A 284 -6.12 78.99 49.60
CA LEU A 284 -6.60 80.03 48.67
C LEU A 284 -7.54 81.06 49.33
N ARG A 285 -8.11 80.73 50.50
CA ARG A 285 -9.00 81.62 51.28
C ARG A 285 -8.28 82.50 52.30
N MET A 286 -6.96 82.33 52.46
CA MET A 286 -6.06 83.27 53.15
C MET A 286 -5.45 84.25 52.15
#